data_AF-A0A2E9NGM8-F1
#
_entry.id   AF-A0A2E9NGM8-F1
#
_cell.length_a   1.000
_cell.length_b   1.000
_cell.length_c   1.000
_cell.angle_alpha   90.00
_cell.angle_beta   90.00
_cell.angle_gamma   90.00
#
_symmetry.space_group_name_H-M   'P 1'
#
loop_
_entity.id
_entity.type
_entity.pdbx_description
1 polymer ?
#
loop_
_entity_poly.entity_id
_entity_poly.type
_entity_poly.pdbx_seq_one_letter_code
_entity_poly.pdbx_strand_id
1 'polypeptide(L)' 'MRSALEEDNEVNPKAVLVNTLDGQKFGYVPDWLCPDVHARIKDGWSITAIAERVNPDAPAHVRVLCRLDAFRG' A
#
# COMPACT_ATOMS: atom_id res chain seq x y z
N MET A 1 6.27 1.73 -6.35
CA MET A 1 5.93 2.32 -5.03
C MET A 1 6.27 1.33 -3.94
N ARG A 2 6.53 1.77 -2.71
CA ARG A 2 6.87 0.91 -1.55
C ARG A 2 5.80 1.04 -0.47
N SER A 3 5.54 -0.07 0.23
CA SER A 3 4.57 -0.10 1.33
C SER A 3 5.27 0.02 2.69
N ALA A 4 4.64 0.70 3.64
CA ALA A 4 5.11 0.85 5.02
C ALA A 4 3.93 0.76 6.00
N LEU A 5 4.19 0.24 7.19
CA LEU A 5 3.18 0.21 8.26
C LEU A 5 3.00 1.62 8.84
N GLU A 6 1.77 2.00 9.15
CA GLU A 6 1.43 3.20 9.92
C GLU A 6 0.69 2.74 11.19
N GLU A 7 1.42 2.12 12.12
CA GLU A 7 0.84 1.49 13.33
C GLU A 7 0.26 2.51 14.32
N ASP A 8 0.59 3.80 14.16
CA ASP A 8 0.07 4.94 14.91
C ASP A 8 -1.20 5.55 14.28
N ASN A 9 -1.71 4.98 13.18
CA ASN A 9 -2.94 5.46 12.56
C ASN A 9 -4.16 5.27 13.49
N GLU A 10 -4.79 6.37 13.86
CA GLU A 10 -5.91 6.40 14.82
C GLU A 10 -7.19 5.72 14.30
N VAL A 11 -7.35 5.57 12.98
CA VAL A 11 -8.53 4.99 12.35
C VAL A 11 -8.36 3.48 12.16
N ASN A 12 -7.18 3.05 11.72
CA ASN A 12 -6.87 1.65 11.45
C ASN A 12 -5.43 1.34 11.86
N PRO A 13 -5.18 0.71 13.03
CA PRO A 13 -3.83 0.34 13.46
C PRO A 13 -3.10 -0.64 12.53
N LYS A 14 -3.82 -1.23 11.56
CA LYS A 14 -3.25 -2.08 10.51
C LYS A 14 -3.01 -1.34 9.20
N ALA A 15 -3.16 -0.01 9.16
CA ALA A 15 -2.98 0.79 7.96
C ALA A 15 -1.61 0.53 7.33
N VAL A 16 -1.63 0.36 6.00
CA VAL A 16 -0.42 0.22 5.19
C VAL A 16 -0.39 1.37 4.20
N LEU A 17 0.56 2.27 4.41
CA LEU A 17 0.81 3.43 3.57
C LEU A 17 1.63 3.01 2.35
N VAL A 18 1.20 3.46 1.17
CA VAL A 18 1.95 3.35 -0.09
C VAL A 18 2.66 4.67 -0.35
N ASN A 19 3.97 4.61 -0.48
CA ASN A 19 4.83 5.74 -0.82
C ASN A 19 5.40 5.59 -2.24
N THR A 20 5.60 6.71 -2.92
CA THR A 20 6.44 6.78 -4.12
C THR A 20 7.90 6.43 -3.78
N LEU A 21 8.74 6.19 -4.78
CA LEU A 21 10.13 5.78 -4.55
C LEU A 21 10.97 6.89 -3.90
N ASP A 22 10.60 8.14 -4.12
CA ASP A 22 11.16 9.36 -3.51
C ASP A 22 10.51 9.68 -2.14
N GLY A 23 9.63 8.83 -1.62
CA GLY A 23 9.09 8.92 -0.26
C GLY A 23 7.84 9.79 -0.10
N GLN A 24 7.20 10.25 -1.18
CA GLN A 24 5.94 10.98 -1.09
C GLN A 24 4.78 10.02 -0.79
N LYS A 25 3.86 10.43 0.09
CA LYS A 25 2.63 9.68 0.39
C LYS A 25 1.77 9.61 -0.87
N PHE A 26 1.53 8.41 -1.37
CA PHE A 26 0.67 8.18 -2.53
C PHE A 26 -0.77 7.89 -2.11
N GLY A 27 -0.94 7.09 -1.06
CA GLY A 27 -2.25 6.67 -0.53
C GLY A 27 -2.12 5.41 0.32
N TYR A 28 -3.23 4.80 0.69
CA TYR A 28 -3.23 3.57 1.51
C TYR A 28 -3.62 2.35 0.69
N VAL A 29 -3.17 1.18 1.15
CA VAL A 29 -3.79 -0.10 0.78
C VAL A 29 -5.26 -0.06 1.25
N PRO A 30 -6.22 -0.56 0.46
CA PRO A 30 -7.63 -0.64 0.89
C PRO A 30 -7.78 -1.39 2.22
N ASP A 31 -8.66 -0.91 3.10
CA ASP A 31 -8.80 -1.44 4.47
C ASP A 31 -9.01 -2.95 4.54
N TRP A 32 -9.76 -3.52 3.58
CA TRP A 32 -10.04 -4.95 3.54
C TRP A 32 -8.81 -5.82 3.21
N LEU A 33 -7.74 -5.23 2.65
CA LEU A 33 -6.45 -5.89 2.40
C LEU A 33 -5.40 -5.59 3.48
N CYS A 34 -5.59 -4.53 4.27
CA CYS A 34 -4.63 -4.11 5.30
C CYS A 34 -4.22 -5.25 6.25
N PRO A 35 -5.13 -6.10 6.78
CA PRO A 35 -4.73 -7.19 7.67
C PRO A 35 -3.70 -8.15 7.05
N ASP A 36 -3.91 -8.55 5.79
CA ASP A 36 -3.05 -9.51 5.09
C ASP A 36 -1.69 -8.93 4.69
N VAL A 37 -1.68 -7.68 4.24
CA VAL A 37 -0.46 -6.97 3.85
C VAL A 37 0.37 -6.62 5.07
N HIS A 38 -0.28 -6.13 6.14
CA HIS A 38 0.37 -5.82 7.40
C HIS A 38 1.04 -7.06 7.99
N ALA A 39 0.32 -8.19 8.08
CA ALA A 39 0.87 -9.43 8.60
C ALA A 39 2.12 -9.88 7.83
N ARG A 40 2.08 -9.83 6.49
CA ARG A 40 3.25 -10.17 5.65
C ARG A 40 4.45 -9.26 5.93
N ILE A 41 4.24 -7.95 6.08
CA ILE A 41 5.33 -7.03 6.42
C ILE A 41 5.90 -7.34 7.80
N LYS A 42 5.07 -7.64 8.81
CA LYS A 42 5.54 -8.08 10.14
C LYS A 42 6.32 -9.40 10.08
N ASP A 43 5.94 -10.29 9.16
CA ASP A 43 6.64 -11.57 8.89
C ASP A 43 7.93 -11.40 8.05
N GLY A 44 8.38 -10.16 7.83
CA GLY A 44 9.65 -9.85 7.16
C GLY A 44 9.56 -9.78 5.63
N TRP A 45 8.36 -9.79 5.04
CA TRP A 45 8.21 -9.60 3.60
C TRP A 45 8.34 -8.12 3.21
N SER A 46 8.99 -7.88 2.08
CA SER A 46 8.94 -6.58 1.40
C SER A 46 7.79 -6.56 0.40
N ILE A 47 6.95 -5.52 0.46
CA ILE A 47 5.79 -5.36 -0.42
C ILE A 47 5.98 -4.13 -1.31
N THR A 48 5.95 -4.34 -2.62
CA THR A 48 5.99 -3.28 -3.63
C THR A 48 4.64 -3.16 -4.33
N ALA A 49 4.23 -1.92 -4.59
CA ALA A 49 3.03 -1.64 -5.38
C ALA A 49 3.46 -1.12 -6.77
N ILE A 50 2.90 -1.74 -7.81
CA ILE A 50 3.16 -1.43 -9.21
C ILE A 50 1.85 -0.93 -9.82
N ALA A 51 1.84 0.29 -10.32
CA ALA A 51 0.68 0.82 -11.04
C ALA A 51 0.56 0.11 -12.39
N GLU A 52 -0.52 -0.66 -12.56
CA GLU A 52 -0.82 -1.35 -13.82
C GLU A 52 -1.65 -0.47 -14.75
N ARG A 53 -2.51 0.37 -14.17
CA ARG A 53 -3.36 1.29 -14.93
C ARG A 53 -3.64 2.56 -14.14
N VAL A 54 -3.64 3.69 -14.85
CA VAL A 54 -4.05 5.00 -14.33
C VAL A 54 -5.28 5.49 -15.10
N ASN A 55 -6.31 5.93 -14.38
CA ASN A 55 -7.57 6.45 -14.89
C ASN A 55 -7.73 7.92 -14.46
N PRO A 56 -7.14 8.90 -15.18
CA PRO A 56 -7.02 10.28 -14.71
C PRO A 56 -8.35 10.93 -14.28
N ASP A 57 -9.43 10.61 -14.98
CA ASP A 57 -10.77 11.19 -14.77
C ASP A 57 -11.56 10.51 -13.64
N ALA A 58 -11.05 9.40 -13.09
CA ALA A 58 -11.69 8.71 -11.98
C ALA A 58 -11.45 9.45 -10.64
N PRO A 59 -12.34 9.28 -9.65
CA PRO A 59 -12.12 9.74 -8.28
C PRO A 59 -10.77 9.23 -7.74
N ALA A 60 -10.10 10.05 -6.93
CA ALA A 60 -8.72 9.79 -6.49
C ALA A 60 -8.52 8.39 -5.87
N HIS A 61 -9.48 7.90 -5.09
CA HIS A 61 -9.42 6.61 -4.39
C HIS A 61 -9.56 5.37 -5.31
N VAL A 62 -9.94 5.54 -6.58
CA VAL A 62 -10.03 4.48 -7.61
C VAL A 62 -9.24 4.82 -8.88
N ARG A 63 -8.41 5.88 -8.82
CA ARG A 63 -7.67 6.39 -9.97
C ARG A 63 -6.59 5.45 -10.46
N VAL A 64 -5.99 4.67 -9.56
CA VAL A 64 -4.86 3.80 -9.90
C VAL A 64 -5.17 2.37 -9.52
N LEU A 65 -5.09 1.49 -10.50
CA LEU A 65 -5.07 0.06 -10.29
C LEU A 65 -3.63 -0.37 -10.05
N CYS A 66 -3.39 -1.02 -8.91
CA CYS A 66 -2.07 -1.51 -8.53
C CYS A 66 -2.08 -3.04 -8.40
N ARG A 67 -0.98 -3.66 -8.80
CA ARG A 67 -0.59 -5.00 -8.37
C ARG A 67 0.38 -4.89 -7.20
N LEU A 68 0.22 -5.76 -6.22
CA LEU A 68 1.14 -5.90 -5.10
C LEU A 68 2.05 -7.11 -5.33
N ASP A 69 3.35 -6.89 -5.29
CA ASP A 69 4.34 -7.96 -5.30
C ASP A 69 4.96 -8.10 -3.91
N ALA A 70 5.03 -9.35 -3.45
CA ALA A 70 5.62 -9.71 -2.17
C ALA A 70 6.92 -10.47 -2.41
N PHE A 71 8.00 -10.03 -1.79
CA PHE A 71 9.30 -10.70 -1.84
C PHE A 71 9.83 -10.98 -0.43
N ARG A 72 10.44 -12.15 -0.26
CA ARG A 72 11.21 -12.53 0.93
C ARG A 72 12.48 -13.24 0.47
N GLY A 73 13.62 -12.76 0.96
CA GLY A 73 14.93 -13.38 0.74
C GLY A 73 15.16 -14.55 1.69
#